data_AF-A0A8J8G6G7-F1
#
_entry.id   AF-A0A8J8G6G7-F1
#
_cell.length_a   1.000
_cell.length_b   1.000
_cell.length_c   1.000
_cell.angle_alpha   90.00
_cell.angle_beta   90.00
_cell.angle_gamma   90.00
#
_symmetry.space_group_name_H-M   'P 1'
#
loop_
_entity.id
_entity.type
_entity.pdbx_description
1 polymer ?
#
loop_
_entity_poly.entity_id
_entity_poly.type
_entity_poly.pdbx_seq_one_letter_code
_entity_poly.pdbx_strand_id
1 'polypeptide(L)'
;MGGVLTHTLIGILSGGGVYYFFRKPEFFLAVLIGNTIVDFFKFFIAAFMQKSINVFGVVQDSTYRFWADITNSFSNWFALGFILISFFAFLYHHHIIRKKTMLEYDELVWFFLFGVILHLVFDLFYIESSAWI
;
A
#
# COMPACT_ATOMS: atom_id res chain seq x y z
N MET A 1 17.84 7.07 2.15
CA MET A 1 16.55 6.39 2.43
C MET A 1 15.50 7.35 2.98
N GLY A 2 15.39 8.58 2.47
CA GLY A 2 14.30 9.43 2.96
C GLY A 2 12.92 8.93 2.49
N GLY A 3 12.84 8.13 1.41
CA GLY A 3 11.58 7.71 0.75
C GLY A 3 10.68 6.97 1.68
N VAL A 4 11.16 5.79 2.04
CA VAL A 4 10.50 4.88 2.96
C VAL A 4 10.16 5.56 4.30
N LEU A 5 11.06 6.41 4.82
CA LEU A 5 10.81 7.14 6.08
C LEU A 5 9.71 8.19 5.93
N THR A 6 9.72 8.97 4.84
CA THR A 6 8.70 9.98 4.53
C THR A 6 7.35 9.30 4.34
N HIS A 7 7.27 8.24 3.55
CA HIS A 7 6.03 7.48 3.39
C HIS A 7 5.58 6.91 4.74
N THR A 8 6.46 6.29 5.52
CA THR A 8 6.08 5.76 6.83
C THR A 8 5.50 6.86 7.74
N LEU A 9 6.11 8.03 7.78
CA LEU A 9 5.62 9.17 8.56
C LEU A 9 4.24 9.65 8.05
N ILE A 10 4.08 9.81 6.73
CA ILE A 10 2.79 10.18 6.12
C ILE A 10 1.72 9.15 6.43
N GLY A 11 2.06 7.86 6.36
CA GLY A 11 1.16 6.76 6.70
C GLY A 11 0.72 6.79 8.15
N ILE A 12 1.64 7.07 9.08
CA ILE A 12 1.32 7.23 10.51
C ILE A 12 0.43 8.45 10.74
N LEU A 13 0.74 9.61 10.14
CA LEU A 13 -0.04 10.84 10.31
C LEU A 13 -1.45 10.69 9.72
N SER A 14 -1.54 10.16 8.50
CA SER A 14 -2.82 9.97 7.80
C SER A 14 -3.66 8.88 8.47
N GLY A 15 -3.05 7.76 8.85
CA GLY A 15 -3.69 6.72 9.65
C GLY A 15 -4.16 7.26 11.00
N GLY A 16 -3.35 8.08 11.67
CA GLY A 16 -3.71 8.74 12.92
C GLY A 16 -4.92 9.68 12.78
N GLY A 17 -5.00 10.41 11.67
CA GLY A 17 -6.18 11.20 11.30
C GLY A 17 -7.42 10.32 11.14
N VAL A 18 -7.32 9.23 10.38
CA VAL A 18 -8.42 8.27 10.22
C VAL A 18 -8.84 7.65 11.56
N TYR A 19 -7.89 7.27 12.41
CA TYR A 19 -8.17 6.76 13.74
C TYR A 19 -8.92 7.80 14.61
N TYR A 20 -8.54 9.06 14.54
CA TYR A 20 -9.20 10.12 15.30
C TYR A 20 -10.69 10.26 14.95
N PHE A 21 -11.05 10.15 13.67
CA PHE A 21 -12.43 10.27 13.19
C PHE A 21 -13.26 9.01 13.44
N PHE A 22 -12.72 7.83 13.13
CA PHE A 22 -13.49 6.58 13.16
C PHE A 22 -13.33 5.78 14.46
N ARG A 23 -12.29 6.07 15.26
CA ARG A 23 -11.93 5.37 16.51
C ARG A 23 -11.76 3.86 16.36
N LYS A 24 -11.42 3.40 15.15
CA LYS A 24 -11.17 1.99 14.82
C LYS A 24 -9.69 1.78 14.48
N PRO A 25 -8.94 0.97 15.25
CA PRO A 25 -7.52 0.72 14.98
C PRO A 25 -7.28 -0.05 13.67
N GLU A 26 -8.26 -0.82 13.20
CA GLU A 26 -8.16 -1.58 11.95
C GLU A 26 -8.05 -0.65 10.74
N PHE A 27 -8.73 0.51 10.78
CA PHE A 27 -8.66 1.50 9.71
C PHE A 27 -7.32 2.25 9.71
N PHE A 28 -6.77 2.55 10.90
CA PHE A 28 -5.40 3.06 11.02
C PHE A 28 -4.42 2.11 10.34
N LEU A 29 -4.49 0.83 10.68
CA LEU A 29 -3.60 -0.20 10.14
C LEU A 29 -3.79 -0.35 8.63
N ALA A 30 -5.03 -0.34 8.13
CA ALA A 30 -5.30 -0.41 6.69
C ALA A 30 -4.62 0.72 5.92
N VAL A 31 -4.73 1.98 6.40
CA VAL A 31 -4.07 3.13 5.78
C VAL A 31 -2.55 3.02 5.86
N LEU A 32 -2.02 2.67 7.03
CA LEU A 32 -0.57 2.55 7.24
C LEU A 32 0.04 1.46 6.35
N ILE A 33 -0.62 0.30 6.28
CA ILE A 33 -0.19 -0.82 5.42
C ILE A 33 -0.32 -0.40 3.96
N GLY A 34 -1.46 0.14 3.53
CA GLY A 34 -1.66 0.59 2.15
C GLY A 34 -0.60 1.59 1.70
N ASN A 35 -0.16 2.48 2.59
CA ASN A 35 0.87 3.45 2.27
C ASN A 35 2.29 2.89 2.29
N THR A 36 2.60 1.87 3.11
CA THR A 36 3.98 1.32 3.20
C THR A 36 4.20 0.11 2.29
N ILE A 37 3.13 -0.59 1.90
CA ILE A 37 3.21 -1.83 1.12
C ILE A 37 3.79 -1.59 -0.28
N VAL A 38 3.54 -0.40 -0.84
CA VAL A 38 4.05 0.00 -2.15
C VAL A 38 5.58 -0.09 -2.15
N ASP A 39 6.26 0.56 -1.20
CA ASP A 39 7.72 0.46 -1.03
C ASP A 39 8.19 -0.92 -0.59
N PHE A 40 7.44 -1.58 0.28
CA PHE A 40 7.78 -2.91 0.77
C PHE A 40 7.96 -3.89 -0.39
N PHE A 41 7.05 -3.91 -1.36
CA PHE A 41 7.15 -4.80 -2.52
C PHE A 41 8.42 -4.54 -3.35
N LYS A 42 8.76 -3.27 -3.64
CA LYS A 42 9.95 -2.90 -4.43
C LYS A 42 11.23 -3.33 -3.70
N PHE A 43 11.38 -2.94 -2.44
CA PHE A 43 12.62 -3.11 -1.69
C PHE A 43 12.77 -4.52 -1.11
N PHE A 44 11.74 -5.07 -0.48
CA PHE A 44 11.85 -6.36 0.21
C PHE A 44 12.06 -7.50 -0.77
N ILE A 45 11.31 -7.54 -1.88
CA ILE A 45 11.45 -8.61 -2.87
C ILE A 45 12.81 -8.51 -3.56
N ALA A 46 13.23 -7.32 -3.99
CA ALA A 46 14.51 -7.14 -4.65
C ALA A 46 15.70 -7.43 -3.71
N ALA A 47 15.65 -6.97 -2.45
CA ALA A 47 16.67 -7.29 -1.46
C ALA A 47 16.76 -8.79 -1.15
N PHE A 48 15.60 -9.47 -1.07
CA PHE A 48 15.53 -10.91 -0.86
C PHE A 48 16.13 -11.68 -2.04
N MET A 49 15.78 -11.31 -3.27
CA MET A 49 16.30 -11.95 -4.48
C MET A 49 17.81 -11.73 -4.66
N GLN A 50 18.30 -10.53 -4.35
CA GLN A 50 19.74 -10.23 -4.40
C GLN A 50 20.53 -10.80 -3.19
N LYS A 51 19.85 -11.30 -2.15
CA LYS A 51 20.46 -11.66 -0.86
C LYS A 51 21.34 -10.53 -0.30
N SER A 52 20.94 -9.29 -0.54
CA SER A 52 21.72 -8.10 -0.22
C SER A 52 20.82 -7.05 0.40
N ILE A 53 21.27 -6.49 1.51
CA ILE A 53 20.67 -5.32 2.15
C ILE A 53 21.28 -4.01 1.65
N ASN A 54 22.23 -4.07 0.69
CA ASN A 54 22.82 -2.87 0.11
C ASN A 54 21.78 -2.18 -0.79
N VAL A 55 21.18 -1.14 -0.25
CA VAL A 55 20.11 -0.36 -0.88
C VAL A 55 20.50 0.16 -2.26
N PHE A 56 21.75 0.61 -2.45
CA PHE A 56 22.20 1.12 -3.75
C PHE A 56 22.26 0.03 -4.81
N GLY A 57 22.66 -1.20 -4.43
CA GLY A 57 22.63 -2.35 -5.32
C GLY A 57 21.21 -2.81 -5.65
N VAL A 58 20.29 -2.70 -4.67
CA VAL A 58 18.89 -3.09 -4.83
C VAL A 58 18.16 -2.16 -5.80
N VAL A 59 18.33 -0.84 -5.70
CA VAL A 59 17.60 0.13 -6.54
C VAL A 59 18.01 0.04 -8.02
N GLN A 60 19.25 -0.38 -8.31
CA GLN A 60 19.72 -0.55 -9.68
C GLN A 60 19.26 -1.89 -10.31
N ASP A 61 18.70 -2.80 -9.51
CA ASP A 61 18.28 -4.12 -9.96
C ASP A 61 17.11 -4.07 -10.95
N SER A 62 17.06 -5.05 -11.86
CA SER A 62 15.90 -5.22 -12.74
C SER A 62 14.66 -5.67 -11.98
N THR A 63 14.79 -6.46 -10.91
CA THR A 63 13.69 -6.89 -10.05
C THR A 63 13.06 -5.70 -9.36
N TYR A 64 13.88 -4.78 -8.83
CA TYR A 64 13.39 -3.55 -8.21
C TYR A 64 12.57 -2.72 -9.19
N ARG A 65 13.10 -2.50 -10.41
CA ARG A 65 12.40 -1.75 -11.46
C ARG A 65 11.09 -2.40 -11.88
N PHE A 66 11.08 -3.72 -12.07
CA PHE A 66 9.87 -4.47 -12.39
C PHE A 66 8.78 -4.29 -11.33
N TRP A 67 9.13 -4.42 -10.04
CA TRP A 67 8.16 -4.20 -8.96
C TRP A 67 7.76 -2.74 -8.81
N ALA A 68 8.67 -1.80 -9.04
CA ALA A 68 8.35 -0.37 -9.04
C ALA A 68 7.33 -0.04 -10.14
N ASP A 69 7.49 -0.57 -11.36
CA ASP A 69 6.53 -0.34 -12.46
C ASP A 69 5.14 -0.91 -12.13
N ILE A 70 5.08 -2.07 -11.47
CA ILE A 70 3.80 -2.67 -11.04
C ILE A 70 3.16 -1.88 -9.90
N THR A 71 3.95 -1.55 -8.88
CA THR A 71 3.44 -0.99 -7.62
C THR A 71 3.26 0.53 -7.67
N ASN A 72 3.88 1.23 -8.62
CA ASN A 72 3.65 2.66 -8.84
C ASN A 72 2.45 2.94 -9.78
N SER A 73 1.63 1.93 -10.05
CA SER A 73 0.48 2.06 -10.93
C SER A 73 -0.84 2.07 -10.15
N PHE A 74 -1.58 3.18 -10.21
CA PHE A 74 -2.93 3.27 -9.64
C PHE A 74 -3.85 2.15 -10.15
N SER A 75 -3.80 1.85 -11.45
CA SER A 75 -4.70 0.86 -12.05
C SER A 75 -4.47 -0.54 -11.48
N ASN A 76 -3.23 -0.92 -11.19
CA ASN A 76 -2.91 -2.22 -10.61
C ASN A 76 -3.49 -2.37 -9.19
N TRP A 77 -3.41 -1.32 -8.37
CA TRP A 77 -3.98 -1.34 -7.02
C TRP A 77 -5.50 -1.33 -7.02
N PHE A 78 -6.14 -0.55 -7.90
CA PHE A 78 -7.60 -0.59 -8.05
C PHE A 78 -8.08 -1.93 -8.61
N ALA A 79 -7.34 -2.54 -9.53
CA ALA A 79 -7.63 -3.89 -10.00
C ALA A 79 -7.54 -4.92 -8.87
N LEU A 80 -6.49 -4.85 -8.03
CA LEU A 80 -6.38 -5.69 -6.84
C LEU A 80 -7.54 -5.46 -5.86
N GLY A 81 -7.89 -4.20 -5.59
CA GLY A 81 -9.03 -3.84 -4.74
C GLY A 81 -10.35 -4.42 -5.27
N PHE A 82 -10.58 -4.33 -6.58
CA PHE A 82 -11.76 -4.91 -7.22
C PHE A 82 -11.79 -6.45 -7.10
N ILE A 83 -10.64 -7.11 -7.26
CA ILE A 83 -10.53 -8.56 -7.06
C ILE A 83 -10.87 -8.94 -5.62
N LEU A 84 -10.36 -8.21 -4.62
CA LEU A 84 -10.64 -8.48 -3.20
C LEU A 84 -12.12 -8.28 -2.86
N ILE A 85 -12.72 -7.17 -3.29
CA ILE A 85 -14.16 -6.90 -3.08
C ILE A 85 -15.01 -7.98 -3.76
N SER A 86 -14.68 -8.37 -5.00
CA SER A 86 -15.38 -9.43 -5.72
C SER A 86 -15.26 -10.77 -4.99
N PHE A 87 -14.08 -11.07 -4.44
CA PHE A 87 -13.86 -12.27 -3.64
C PHE A 87 -14.69 -12.27 -2.35
N PHE A 88 -14.78 -11.15 -1.63
CA PHE A 88 -15.63 -11.05 -0.43
C PHE A 88 -17.12 -11.17 -0.77
N ALA A 89 -17.56 -10.56 -1.87
CA ALA A 89 -18.92 -10.74 -2.37
C ALA A 89 -19.21 -12.21 -2.73
N PHE A 90 -18.26 -12.92 -3.34
CA PHE A 90 -18.36 -14.34 -3.62
C PHE A 90 -18.46 -15.18 -2.33
N LEU A 91 -17.59 -14.92 -1.34
CA LEU A 91 -17.66 -15.60 -0.03
C LEU A 91 -18.98 -15.35 0.68
N TYR A 92 -19.53 -14.14 0.58
CA TYR A 92 -20.84 -13.80 1.13
C TYR A 92 -21.97 -14.55 0.39
N HIS A 93 -21.92 -14.59 -0.94
CA HIS A 93 -22.89 -15.30 -1.77
C HIS A 93 -22.95 -16.79 -1.42
N HIS A 94 -21.81 -17.41 -1.14
CA HIS A 94 -21.71 -18.80 -0.71
C HIS A 94 -21.90 -19.00 0.82
N HIS A 95 -22.38 -17.98 1.53
CA HIS A 95 -22.66 -18.01 2.98
C HIS A 95 -21.45 -18.39 3.87
N ILE A 96 -20.23 -18.21 3.36
CA ILE A 96 -18.99 -18.45 4.13
C ILE A 96 -18.78 -17.31 5.14
N ILE A 97 -19.13 -16.08 4.75
CA ILE A 97 -19.09 -14.90 5.63
C ILE A 97 -20.46 -14.25 5.76
N ARG A 98 -20.67 -13.52 6.87
CA ARG A 98 -21.91 -12.77 7.11
C ARG A 98 -21.86 -11.42 6.41
N LYS A 99 -23.02 -10.85 6.10
CA LYS A 99 -23.14 -9.50 5.51
C LYS A 99 -22.36 -8.43 6.28
N LYS A 100 -22.42 -8.46 7.62
CA LYS A 100 -21.67 -7.52 8.47
C LYS A 100 -20.15 -7.61 8.23
N THR A 101 -19.62 -8.83 8.18
CA THR A 101 -18.19 -9.09 7.93
C THR A 101 -17.76 -8.67 6.54
N MET A 102 -18.60 -8.89 5.52
CA MET A 102 -18.34 -8.41 4.15
C MET A 102 -18.19 -6.88 4.13
N LEU A 103 -19.12 -6.15 4.75
CA LEU A 103 -19.07 -4.69 4.82
C LEU A 103 -17.82 -4.20 5.58
N GLU A 104 -17.44 -4.86 6.67
CA GLU A 104 -16.21 -4.54 7.41
C GLU A 104 -14.96 -4.72 6.54
N TYR A 105 -14.90 -5.78 5.72
CA TYR A 105 -13.80 -6.01 4.79
C TYR A 105 -13.78 -5.01 3.63
N ASP A 106 -14.95 -4.65 3.09
CA ASP A 106 -15.06 -3.64 2.05
C ASP A 106 -14.55 -2.28 2.56
N GLU A 107 -14.95 -1.88 3.78
CA GLU A 107 -14.42 -0.66 4.44
C GLU A 107 -12.89 -0.72 4.58
N LEU A 108 -12.34 -1.86 5.01
CA LEU A 108 -10.89 -2.02 5.13
C LEU A 108 -10.16 -1.92 3.80
N VAL A 109 -10.71 -2.47 2.71
CA VAL A 109 -10.15 -2.32 1.37
C VAL A 109 -10.12 -0.86 0.95
N TRP A 110 -11.18 -0.09 1.23
CA TRP A 110 -11.20 1.34 0.91
C TRP A 110 -10.16 2.15 1.69
N PHE A 111 -9.98 1.90 2.98
CA PHE A 111 -8.93 2.56 3.77
C PHE A 111 -7.52 2.13 3.33
N PHE A 112 -7.35 0.87 2.94
CA PHE A 112 -6.11 0.39 2.34
C PHE A 112 -5.80 1.12 1.02
N LEU A 113 -6.77 1.20 0.10
CA LEU A 113 -6.62 1.93 -1.15
C LEU A 113 -6.36 3.41 -0.93
N PHE A 114 -6.98 4.02 0.08
CA PHE A 114 -6.67 5.40 0.46
C PHE A 114 -5.19 5.57 0.86
N GLY A 115 -4.64 4.64 1.65
CA GLY A 115 -3.21 4.62 1.99
C GLY A 115 -2.32 4.49 0.75
N VAL A 116 -2.66 3.60 -0.18
CA VAL A 116 -1.95 3.46 -1.46
C VAL A 116 -1.99 4.74 -2.27
N ILE A 117 -3.17 5.36 -2.40
CA ILE A 117 -3.34 6.62 -3.15
C ILE A 117 -2.47 7.71 -2.55
N LEU A 118 -2.44 7.84 -1.22
CA LEU A 118 -1.55 8.79 -0.54
C LEU A 118 -0.09 8.53 -0.94
N HIS A 119 0.38 7.29 -0.87
CA HIS A 119 1.74 6.94 -1.27
C HIS A 119 2.05 7.41 -2.69
N LEU A 120 1.21 7.03 -3.67
CA LEU A 120 1.43 7.33 -5.08
C LEU A 120 1.33 8.82 -5.40
N VAL A 121 0.42 9.54 -4.75
CA VAL A 121 0.30 11.00 -4.90
C VAL A 121 1.54 11.71 -4.35
N PHE A 122 2.03 11.28 -3.19
CA PHE A 122 3.28 11.81 -2.64
C PHE A 122 4.48 11.47 -3.53
N ASP A 123 4.55 10.25 -4.07
CA ASP A 123 5.56 9.91 -5.07
C ASP A 123 5.50 10.86 -6.27
N LEU A 124 4.32 11.15 -6.84
CA LEU A 124 4.20 12.11 -7.94
C LEU A 124 4.72 13.51 -7.57
N PHE A 125 4.31 14.04 -6.42
CA PHE A 125 4.75 15.38 -5.99
C PHE A 125 6.26 15.47 -5.71
N TYR A 126 6.87 14.40 -5.19
CA TYR A 126 8.29 14.41 -4.79
C TYR A 126 9.24 13.89 -5.90
N ILE A 127 8.76 13.05 -6.82
CA ILE A 127 9.50 12.64 -8.02
C ILE A 127 9.67 13.84 -8.96
N GLU A 128 8.66 14.72 -9.07
CA GLU A 128 8.76 15.95 -9.88
C GLU A 128 9.65 17.04 -9.25
N SER A 129 9.88 17.01 -7.92
CA SER A 129 10.63 18.05 -7.22
C SER A 129 12.12 17.78 -7.02
N SER A 130 12.69 16.72 -7.63
CA SER A 130 14.14 16.42 -7.59
C SER A 130 14.77 16.36 -6.19
N ALA A 131 14.59 15.27 -5.43
CA ALA A 131 15.53 14.87 -4.36
C ALA A 131 15.17 13.51 -3.75
N TRP A 132 15.61 12.42 -4.38
CA TRP A 132 15.77 11.12 -3.71
C TRP A 132 17.23 10.64 -3.78
N ILE A 133 18.17 11.59 -3.64
CA ILE A 133 19.57 11.33 -3.28
C ILE A 133 19.66 11.32 -1.76
#